data_AF-A0AAP0KMC6-F1
#
_entry.id   AF-A0AAP0KMC6-F1
#
_cell.length_a   1.000
_cell.length_b   1.000
_cell.length_c   1.000
_cell.angle_alpha   90.00
_cell.angle_beta   90.00
_cell.angle_gamma   90.00
#
_symmetry.space_group_name_H-M   'P 1'
#
loop_
_entity.id
_entity.type
_entity.pdbx_description
1 polymer ?
#
loop_
_entity_poly.entity_id
_entity_poly.type
_entity_poly.pdbx_seq_one_letter_code
_entity_poly.pdbx_strand_id
1 'polypeptide(L)'
;MADIKRVEEGLGNSTKGVIEEDERFRRQLHEEDEVKSRVVHEESNSCTNELIGKGKAEFTRVDYHQPVIVEVKQKNERIATLDAFRGLTIVLMILVDDAGSAYERIDHSPWNGCTLADFVMPFFLFIVGVAIALALKRIPKVRKAVKKIILRTLKLLFWGILLQGGYSHAPDDLAYGVDMKHIRWCGILQRIALVYLVVALIEIVTIKTRPTVLGPGYFSIFSSYRLQWAGGFIAFVIYMVTTYSLYVPDWSFTALIDGHHTERLTVKCGVRGHLGPACNAVGYVDRQVWGINHLYLYPVWIRSKDCTLSSPNVGPLQNNAPNWCRAPFEPEGLLSTISAILSGTIGIHYGHVLLHFKSHGERLKHWVPMGLVLFVVAIILHFTDAIPINKQLYSFSYVCFTTGAAGLVFSGFYILIDVWGLRTPFLFLEWIGMNAMLVFVMAAQGIFAAFVNGWYYETPGNTLVRWIQKHVFNDVWKSERVGTLLYVMFAEITFWGVVAGILHKLGIYWKL
;
A
#
# COMPACT_ATOMS: atom_id res chain seq x y z
N MET A 1 2.96 43.26 -39.14
CA MET A 1 1.58 43.28 -38.62
C MET A 1 0.58 42.66 -39.60
N ALA A 2 0.99 41.63 -40.36
CA ALA A 2 0.12 40.90 -41.31
C ALA A 2 0.05 39.38 -41.03
N ASP A 3 0.92 38.83 -40.16
CA ASP A 3 0.95 37.39 -39.84
C ASP A 3 0.14 36.97 -38.60
N ILE A 4 -0.38 37.91 -37.81
CA ILE A 4 -1.20 37.58 -36.63
C ILE A 4 -2.69 37.39 -37.01
N LYS A 5 -3.14 37.94 -38.16
CA LYS A 5 -4.54 37.82 -38.61
C LYS A 5 -4.88 36.47 -39.25
N ARG A 6 -3.90 35.70 -39.74
CA ARG A 6 -4.15 34.37 -40.35
C ARG A 6 -4.32 33.23 -39.34
N VAL A 7 -3.90 33.42 -38.09
CA VAL A 7 -4.02 32.39 -37.04
C VAL A 7 -5.40 32.42 -36.37
N GLU A 8 -6.04 33.59 -36.27
CA GLU A 8 -7.40 33.71 -35.70
C GLU A 8 -8.50 33.21 -36.66
N GLU A 9 -8.32 33.31 -37.98
CA GLU A 9 -9.28 32.78 -38.97
C GLU A 9 -9.28 31.24 -39.07
N GLY A 10 -8.19 30.58 -38.68
CA GLY A 10 -8.07 29.11 -38.68
C GLY A 10 -8.77 28.42 -37.49
N LEU A 11 -8.86 29.11 -36.34
CA LEU A 11 -9.52 28.59 -35.12
C LEU A 11 -11.05 28.73 -35.16
N GLY A 12 -11.59 29.67 -35.95
CA GLY A 12 -13.03 29.86 -36.11
C GLY A 12 -13.74 28.74 -36.89
N ASN A 13 -13.07 28.14 -37.88
CA ASN A 13 -13.67 27.08 -38.72
C ASN A 13 -13.66 25.69 -38.07
N SER A 14 -12.70 25.39 -37.20
CA SER A 14 -12.68 24.11 -36.47
C SER A 14 -13.76 24.07 -35.37
N THR A 15 -14.12 25.22 -34.80
CA THR A 15 -15.16 25.31 -33.75
C THR A 15 -16.58 25.16 -34.31
N LYS A 16 -16.83 25.57 -35.56
CA LYS A 16 -18.13 25.37 -36.23
C LYS A 16 -18.41 23.90 -36.57
N GLY A 17 -17.40 23.13 -36.98
CA GLY A 17 -17.55 21.70 -37.27
C GLY A 17 -17.86 20.85 -36.02
N VAL A 18 -17.27 21.20 -34.87
CA VAL A 18 -17.52 20.51 -33.59
C VAL A 18 -18.91 20.84 -33.01
N ILE A 19 -19.40 22.06 -33.23
CA ILE A 19 -20.76 22.46 -32.81
C ILE A 19 -21.84 21.81 -33.70
N GLU A 20 -21.58 21.68 -35.01
CA GLU A 20 -22.50 20.96 -35.91
C GLU A 20 -22.53 19.44 -35.65
N GLU A 21 -21.43 18.82 -35.21
CA GLU A 21 -21.42 17.41 -34.78
C GLU A 21 -22.14 17.19 -33.44
N ASP A 22 -22.01 18.11 -32.45
CA ASP A 22 -22.72 18.03 -31.17
C ASP A 22 -24.24 18.23 -31.35
N GLU A 23 -24.66 19.14 -32.25
CA GLU A 23 -26.08 19.30 -32.59
C GLU A 23 -26.64 18.08 -33.35
N ARG A 24 -25.85 17.48 -34.25
CA ARG A 24 -26.28 16.28 -34.99
C ARG A 24 -26.40 15.06 -34.07
N PHE A 25 -25.49 14.93 -33.10
CA PHE A 25 -25.54 13.88 -32.08
C PHE A 25 -26.72 14.08 -31.10
N ARG A 26 -27.03 15.32 -30.70
CA ARG A 26 -28.23 15.62 -29.91
C ARG A 26 -29.54 15.36 -30.65
N ARG A 27 -29.60 15.62 -31.96
CA ARG A 27 -30.78 15.29 -32.79
C ARG A 27 -30.96 13.77 -32.90
N GLN A 28 -29.88 13.00 -33.04
CA GLN A 28 -29.94 11.54 -33.03
C GLN A 28 -30.42 10.98 -31.68
N LEU A 29 -29.97 11.54 -30.56
CA LEU A 29 -30.45 11.17 -29.23
C LEU A 29 -31.94 11.51 -29.03
N HIS A 30 -32.39 12.66 -29.54
CA HIS A 30 -33.81 13.05 -29.49
C HIS A 30 -34.70 12.19 -30.40
N GLU A 31 -34.22 11.79 -31.59
CA GLU A 31 -34.93 10.85 -32.46
C GLU A 31 -34.99 9.44 -31.86
N GLU A 32 -33.94 8.96 -31.19
CA GLU A 32 -33.99 7.68 -30.46
C GLU A 32 -34.97 7.70 -29.27
N ASP A 33 -35.09 8.82 -28.56
CA ASP A 33 -36.06 8.99 -27.47
C ASP A 33 -37.50 9.16 -28.00
N GLU A 34 -37.70 9.82 -29.15
CA GLU A 34 -39.01 9.86 -29.84
C GLU A 34 -39.42 8.50 -30.41
N VAL A 35 -38.49 7.73 -31.00
CA VAL A 35 -38.79 6.37 -31.48
C VAL A 35 -39.10 5.44 -30.31
N LYS A 36 -38.37 5.53 -29.19
CA LYS A 36 -38.70 4.76 -27.98
C LYS A 36 -40.06 5.14 -27.39
N SER A 37 -40.42 6.42 -27.36
CA SER A 37 -41.74 6.84 -26.86
C SER A 37 -42.89 6.44 -27.80
N ARG A 38 -42.67 6.41 -29.13
CA ARG A 38 -43.64 5.90 -30.11
C ARG A 38 -43.84 4.38 -30.02
N VAL A 39 -42.76 3.61 -29.85
CA VAL A 39 -42.84 2.14 -29.65
C VAL A 39 -43.60 1.81 -28.36
N VAL A 40 -43.40 2.57 -27.28
CA VAL A 40 -44.16 2.45 -26.02
C VAL A 40 -45.63 2.82 -26.20
N HIS A 41 -45.95 3.80 -27.05
CA HIS A 41 -47.34 4.19 -27.34
C HIS A 41 -48.06 3.21 -28.29
N GLU A 42 -47.36 2.59 -29.24
CA GLU A 42 -47.94 1.57 -30.15
C GLU A 42 -48.19 0.23 -29.42
N GLU A 43 -47.30 -0.21 -28.53
CA GLU A 43 -47.52 -1.41 -27.69
C GLU A 43 -48.70 -1.21 -26.70
N SER A 44 -48.89 0.01 -26.21
CA SER A 44 -50.04 0.36 -25.35
C SER A 44 -51.38 0.33 -26.11
N ASN A 45 -51.40 0.76 -27.38
CA ASN A 45 -52.63 0.82 -28.18
C ASN A 45 -53.00 -0.54 -28.78
N SER A 46 -52.02 -1.41 -29.06
CA SER A 46 -52.28 -2.79 -29.52
C SER A 46 -52.90 -3.66 -28.41
N CYS A 47 -52.57 -3.41 -27.14
CA CYS A 47 -53.16 -4.15 -26.01
C CYS A 47 -54.59 -3.69 -25.65
N THR A 48 -55.04 -2.52 -26.11
CA THR A 48 -56.38 -1.99 -25.79
C THR A 48 -57.49 -2.38 -26.77
N ASN A 49 -57.17 -2.89 -27.96
CA ASN A 49 -58.19 -3.25 -28.97
C ASN A 49 -58.61 -4.72 -28.97
N GLU A 50 -58.02 -5.58 -28.13
CA GLU A 50 -58.36 -7.02 -28.06
C GLU A 50 -59.28 -7.42 -26.89
N LEU A 51 -59.75 -6.46 -26.08
CA LEU A 51 -60.60 -6.74 -24.91
C LEU A 51 -62.03 -6.16 -24.97
N ILE A 52 -62.50 -5.69 -26.12
CA ILE A 52 -63.91 -5.34 -26.33
C ILE A 52 -64.62 -6.50 -27.02
N GLY A 53 -65.06 -7.49 -26.23
CA GLY A 53 -65.79 -8.61 -26.79
C GLY A 53 -66.15 -9.75 -25.85
N LYS A 54 -66.77 -9.47 -24.69
CA LYS A 54 -67.86 -10.25 -24.04
C LYS A 54 -67.99 -9.88 -22.56
N GLY A 55 -69.21 -9.50 -22.16
CA GLY A 55 -69.51 -8.97 -20.83
C GLY A 55 -69.66 -10.00 -19.72
N LYS A 56 -69.41 -9.55 -18.49
CA LYS A 56 -70.32 -9.58 -17.34
C LYS A 56 -69.63 -8.86 -16.18
N ALA A 57 -70.41 -8.09 -15.44
CA ALA A 57 -69.95 -7.26 -14.34
C ALA A 57 -69.47 -8.10 -13.15
N GLU A 58 -68.28 -7.79 -12.63
CA GLU A 58 -67.89 -8.11 -11.26
C GLU A 58 -67.04 -6.97 -10.70
N PHE A 59 -67.56 -6.33 -9.65
CA PHE A 59 -66.96 -5.19 -8.97
C PHE A 59 -65.78 -5.69 -8.12
N THR A 60 -64.56 -5.42 -8.56
CA THR A 60 -63.35 -5.66 -7.76
C THR A 60 -62.62 -4.35 -7.55
N ARG A 61 -62.36 -3.99 -6.28
CA ARG A 61 -61.57 -2.80 -5.88
C ARG A 61 -60.23 -2.80 -6.63
N VAL A 62 -59.96 -1.72 -7.37
CA VAL A 62 -58.63 -1.44 -7.90
C VAL A 62 -57.83 -0.75 -6.81
N ASP A 63 -56.88 -1.47 -6.21
CA ASP A 63 -55.85 -0.90 -5.34
C ASP A 63 -54.95 0.02 -6.17
N TYR A 64 -54.77 1.27 -5.72
CA TYR A 64 -53.78 2.20 -6.28
C TYR A 64 -52.38 1.57 -6.14
N HIS A 65 -51.79 1.09 -7.23
CA HIS A 65 -50.38 0.69 -7.25
C HIS A 65 -49.50 1.94 -7.20
N GLN A 66 -48.80 2.09 -6.08
CA GLN A 66 -47.69 2.99 -5.85
C GLN A 66 -46.67 2.91 -7.02
N PRO A 67 -46.16 4.03 -7.56
CA PRO A 67 -45.12 3.97 -8.58
C PRO A 67 -43.89 3.24 -8.02
N VAL A 68 -43.52 2.15 -8.68
CA VAL A 68 -42.31 1.39 -8.38
C VAL A 68 -41.12 2.27 -8.74
N ILE A 69 -40.50 2.88 -7.73
CA ILE A 69 -39.20 3.53 -7.88
C ILE A 69 -38.22 2.41 -8.23
N VAL A 70 -37.87 2.30 -9.51
CA VAL A 70 -36.77 1.45 -9.96
C VAL A 70 -35.50 2.08 -9.39
N GLU A 71 -35.05 1.59 -8.23
CA GLU A 71 -33.71 1.86 -7.72
C GLU A 71 -32.72 1.32 -8.77
N VAL A 72 -32.23 2.19 -9.65
CA VAL A 72 -31.04 1.91 -10.44
C VAL A 72 -29.91 1.72 -9.44
N LYS A 73 -29.64 0.45 -9.13
CA LYS A 73 -28.57 0.03 -8.24
C LYS A 73 -27.26 0.51 -8.86
N GLN A 74 -26.80 1.70 -8.48
CA GLN A 74 -25.52 2.25 -8.93
C GLN A 74 -24.47 1.16 -8.75
N LYS A 75 -23.93 0.68 -9.86
CA LYS A 75 -22.82 -0.26 -9.85
C LYS A 75 -21.72 0.47 -9.08
N ASN A 76 -21.30 -0.08 -7.95
CA ASN A 76 -20.24 0.52 -7.14
C ASN A 76 -18.97 0.54 -7.98
N GLU A 77 -18.71 1.64 -8.68
CA GLU A 77 -17.50 1.81 -9.46
C GLU A 77 -16.30 1.74 -8.52
N ARG A 78 -15.39 0.84 -8.86
CA ARG A 78 -14.15 0.63 -8.15
C ARG A 78 -13.18 1.70 -8.61
N ILE A 79 -12.50 2.37 -7.68
CA ILE A 79 -11.58 3.45 -8.01
C ILE A 79 -10.31 2.83 -8.59
N ALA A 80 -10.10 3.02 -9.90
CA ALA A 80 -8.98 2.41 -10.63
C ALA A 80 -7.62 2.81 -10.06
N THR A 81 -7.44 4.10 -9.74
CA THR A 81 -6.22 4.62 -9.11
C THR A 81 -5.87 3.92 -7.79
N LEU A 82 -6.87 3.56 -6.98
CA LEU A 82 -6.65 2.87 -5.71
C LEU A 82 -6.05 1.48 -5.93
N ASP A 83 -6.59 0.76 -6.92
CA ASP A 83 -6.09 -0.56 -7.28
C ASP A 83 -4.71 -0.46 -7.97
N ALA A 84 -4.51 0.48 -8.89
CA ALA A 84 -3.23 0.70 -9.56
C ALA A 84 -2.11 1.08 -8.58
N PHE A 85 -2.36 1.97 -7.62
CA PHE A 85 -1.37 2.34 -6.60
C PHE A 85 -1.00 1.13 -5.72
N ARG A 86 -1.99 0.34 -5.32
CA ARG A 86 -1.75 -0.91 -4.57
C ARG A 86 -1.03 -1.97 -5.42
N GLY A 87 -1.24 -1.97 -6.73
CA GLY A 87 -0.48 -2.79 -7.68
C GLY A 87 0.98 -2.36 -7.74
N LEU A 88 1.24 -1.05 -7.85
CA LEU A 88 2.58 -0.49 -7.82
C LEU A 88 3.34 -0.90 -6.56
N THR A 89 2.70 -0.86 -5.39
CA THR A 89 3.37 -1.26 -4.14
C THR A 89 3.75 -2.74 -4.11
N ILE A 90 2.93 -3.61 -4.70
CA ILE A 90 3.25 -5.04 -4.83
C ILE A 90 4.38 -5.26 -5.83
N VAL A 91 4.34 -4.57 -6.98
CA VAL A 91 5.38 -4.67 -8.02
C VAL A 91 6.73 -4.18 -7.48
N LEU A 92 6.74 -3.05 -6.76
CA LEU A 92 7.93 -2.53 -6.10
C LEU A 92 8.48 -3.50 -5.06
N MET A 93 7.61 -4.15 -4.29
CA MET A 93 8.01 -5.16 -3.31
C MET A 93 8.71 -6.35 -3.95
N ILE A 94 8.12 -6.96 -5.00
CA ILE A 94 8.76 -8.04 -5.77
C ILE A 94 10.12 -7.58 -6.30
N LEU A 95 10.18 -6.38 -6.89
CA LEU A 95 11.42 -5.84 -7.43
C LEU A 95 12.53 -5.73 -6.38
N VAL A 96 12.21 -5.26 -5.17
CA VAL A 96 13.23 -5.00 -4.14
C VAL A 96 13.60 -6.26 -3.36
N ASP A 97 12.68 -7.20 -3.21
CA ASP A 97 12.94 -8.48 -2.53
C ASP A 97 13.86 -9.35 -3.40
N ASP A 98 13.60 -9.43 -4.71
CA ASP A 98 14.30 -10.36 -5.61
C ASP A 98 15.50 -9.72 -6.36
N ALA A 99 15.48 -8.40 -6.61
CA ALA A 99 16.59 -7.69 -7.27
C ALA A 99 17.34 -6.70 -6.36
N GLY A 100 16.95 -6.56 -5.09
CA GLY A 100 17.55 -5.60 -4.16
C GLY A 100 19.06 -5.77 -4.00
N SER A 101 19.51 -7.01 -3.77
CA SER A 101 20.94 -7.33 -3.56
C SER A 101 21.83 -6.99 -4.75
N ALA A 102 21.27 -6.88 -5.96
CA ALA A 102 22.02 -6.54 -7.18
C ALA A 102 22.35 -5.04 -7.28
N TYR A 103 21.54 -4.17 -6.66
CA TYR A 103 21.69 -2.71 -6.75
C TYR A 103 21.40 -2.02 -5.42
N GLU A 104 22.40 -1.32 -4.89
CA GLU A 104 22.35 -0.59 -3.62
C GLU A 104 21.19 0.42 -3.52
N ARG A 105 20.77 1.02 -4.64
CA ARG A 105 19.65 1.97 -4.68
C ARG A 105 18.28 1.31 -4.63
N ILE A 106 18.22 0.02 -4.99
CA ILE A 106 17.01 -0.81 -4.94
C ILE A 106 16.88 -1.40 -3.54
N ASP A 107 17.97 -1.90 -2.97
CA ASP A 107 18.06 -2.47 -1.61
C ASP A 107 17.76 -1.48 -0.49
N HIS A 108 17.60 -1.94 0.75
CA HIS A 108 17.39 -1.11 1.94
C HIS A 108 18.61 -0.27 2.33
N SER A 109 18.36 0.96 2.81
CA SER A 109 19.40 1.76 3.45
C SER A 109 19.91 1.07 4.75
N PRO A 110 21.24 1.02 5.01
CA PRO A 110 21.76 0.33 6.19
C PRO A 110 21.26 0.90 7.53
N TRP A 111 21.07 2.22 7.62
CA TRP A 111 20.52 2.85 8.82
C TRP A 111 19.78 4.15 8.50
N ASN A 112 20.53 5.23 8.26
CA ASN A 112 19.97 6.52 7.86
C ASN A 112 19.94 6.63 6.34
N GLY A 113 18.93 7.33 5.84
CA GLY A 113 18.65 7.48 4.41
C GLY A 113 17.35 6.79 4.00
N CYS A 114 17.07 6.84 2.71
CA CYS A 114 15.90 6.19 2.11
C CYS A 114 16.26 5.76 0.69
N THR A 115 16.11 4.48 0.40
CA THR A 115 16.27 3.88 -0.94
C THR A 115 14.93 3.35 -1.44
N LEU A 116 14.89 2.71 -2.62
CA LEU A 116 13.63 2.29 -3.24
C LEU A 116 12.83 1.32 -2.35
N ALA A 117 13.49 0.32 -1.77
CA ALA A 117 12.85 -0.65 -0.88
C ALA A 117 12.20 0.00 0.35
N ASP A 118 12.71 1.15 0.79
CA ASP A 118 12.23 1.85 1.97
C ASP A 118 10.87 2.53 1.73
N PHE A 119 10.38 2.64 0.49
CA PHE A 119 9.05 3.22 0.19
C PHE A 119 7.90 2.21 0.25
N VAL A 120 8.18 0.91 0.10
CA VAL A 120 7.17 -0.14 -0.07
C VAL A 120 6.16 -0.15 1.07
N MET A 121 6.65 -0.26 2.32
CA MET A 121 5.78 -0.38 3.48
C MET A 121 4.94 0.90 3.77
N PRO A 122 5.52 2.12 3.80
CA PRO A 122 4.71 3.33 3.97
C PRO A 122 3.66 3.51 2.88
N PHE A 123 3.96 3.17 1.62
CA PHE A 123 2.97 3.23 0.55
C PHE A 123 1.83 2.24 0.81
N PHE A 124 2.12 1.02 1.29
CA PHE A 124 1.10 0.06 1.70
C PHE A 124 0.22 0.60 2.85
N LEU A 125 0.82 1.15 3.90
CA LEU A 125 0.06 1.69 5.03
C LEU A 125 -0.80 2.89 4.64
N PHE A 126 -0.27 3.76 3.78
CA PHE A 126 -0.99 4.88 3.19
C PHE A 126 -2.22 4.39 2.41
N ILE A 127 -2.06 3.46 1.47
CA ILE A 127 -3.18 2.98 0.65
C ILE A 127 -4.19 2.16 1.45
N VAL A 128 -3.76 1.44 2.49
CA VAL A 128 -4.64 0.81 3.48
C VAL A 128 -5.47 1.88 4.19
N GLY A 129 -4.88 3.00 4.60
CA GLY A 129 -5.57 4.16 5.15
C GLY A 129 -6.66 4.69 4.23
N VAL A 130 -6.33 4.94 2.95
CA VAL A 130 -7.30 5.40 1.93
C VAL A 130 -8.47 4.41 1.82
N ALA A 131 -8.15 3.10 1.79
CA ALA A 131 -9.15 2.05 1.67
C ALA A 131 -10.06 1.92 2.91
N ILE A 132 -9.57 2.21 4.12
CA ILE A 132 -10.38 2.20 5.36
C ILE A 132 -11.56 3.18 5.23
N ALA A 133 -11.28 4.43 4.83
CA ALA A 133 -12.30 5.46 4.67
C ALA A 133 -13.45 5.01 3.74
N LEU A 134 -13.08 4.43 2.59
CA LEU A 134 -14.01 3.94 1.57
C LEU A 134 -14.79 2.70 2.02
N ALA A 135 -14.10 1.75 2.66
CA ALA A 135 -14.68 0.47 3.05
C ALA A 135 -15.67 0.61 4.21
N LEU A 136 -15.36 1.44 5.21
CA LEU A 136 -16.21 1.61 6.39
C LEU A 136 -17.42 2.49 6.13
N LYS A 137 -17.37 3.42 5.15
CA LYS A 137 -18.56 4.18 4.71
C LYS A 137 -19.75 3.29 4.35
N ARG A 138 -19.49 2.09 3.84
CA ARG A 138 -20.52 1.15 3.36
C ARG A 138 -21.21 0.35 4.48
N ILE A 139 -20.74 0.45 5.73
CA ILE A 139 -21.25 -0.38 6.83
C ILE A 139 -22.05 0.50 7.80
N PRO A 140 -23.40 0.44 7.78
CA PRO A 140 -24.23 1.33 8.60
C PRO A 140 -24.21 0.99 10.09
N LYS A 141 -23.92 -0.27 10.45
CA LYS A 141 -23.96 -0.74 11.85
C LYS A 141 -22.55 -0.86 12.44
N VAL A 142 -22.24 -0.03 13.44
CA VAL A 142 -20.96 0.00 14.17
C VAL A 142 -20.54 -1.41 14.65
N ARG A 143 -21.43 -2.16 15.29
CA ARG A 143 -21.11 -3.52 15.79
C ARG A 143 -20.68 -4.47 14.66
N LYS A 144 -21.30 -4.39 13.48
CA LYS A 144 -20.92 -5.20 12.31
C LYS A 144 -19.56 -4.76 11.76
N ALA A 145 -19.29 -3.46 11.73
CA ALA A 145 -17.99 -2.93 11.32
C ALA A 145 -16.87 -3.36 12.26
N VAL A 146 -17.05 -3.23 13.59
CA VAL A 146 -16.07 -3.68 14.59
C VAL A 146 -15.78 -5.17 14.46
N LYS A 147 -16.80 -6.02 14.34
CA LYS A 147 -16.60 -7.47 14.12
C LYS A 147 -15.76 -7.73 12.86
N LYS A 148 -16.03 -7.00 11.77
CA LYS A 148 -15.27 -7.14 10.52
C LYS A 148 -13.81 -6.69 10.66
N ILE A 149 -13.57 -5.59 11.37
CA ILE A 149 -12.23 -5.07 11.66
C ILE A 149 -11.44 -6.10 12.48
N ILE A 150 -12.03 -6.62 13.57
CA ILE A 150 -11.38 -7.61 14.44
C ILE A 150 -11.05 -8.89 13.66
N LEU A 151 -12.01 -9.47 12.93
CA LEU A 151 -11.78 -10.70 12.16
C LEU A 151 -10.68 -10.53 11.11
N ARG A 152 -10.66 -9.38 10.43
CA ARG A 152 -9.60 -9.07 9.46
C ARG A 152 -8.24 -8.94 10.12
N THR A 153 -8.18 -8.26 11.26
CA THR A 153 -6.95 -8.11 12.04
C THR A 153 -6.42 -9.47 12.49
N LEU A 154 -7.29 -10.34 13.03
CA LEU A 154 -6.90 -11.69 13.46
C LEU A 154 -6.38 -12.55 12.31
N LYS A 155 -6.99 -12.47 11.12
CA LYS A 155 -6.47 -13.17 9.94
C LYS A 155 -5.08 -12.67 9.55
N LEU A 156 -4.86 -11.36 9.50
CA LEU A 156 -3.55 -10.80 9.16
C LEU A 156 -2.48 -11.18 10.20
N LEU A 157 -2.82 -11.17 11.49
CA LEU A 157 -1.91 -11.64 12.55
C LEU A 157 -1.60 -13.13 12.41
N PHE A 158 -2.61 -13.97 12.18
CA PHE A 158 -2.44 -15.40 11.99
C PHE A 158 -1.51 -15.71 10.80
N TRP A 159 -1.80 -15.14 9.62
CA TRP A 159 -0.96 -15.31 8.44
C TRP A 159 0.42 -14.67 8.61
N GLY A 160 0.53 -13.56 9.34
CA GLY A 160 1.81 -12.93 9.67
C GLY A 160 2.71 -13.85 10.50
N ILE A 161 2.17 -14.46 11.57
CA ILE A 161 2.93 -15.40 12.39
C ILE A 161 3.32 -16.64 11.57
N LEU A 162 2.40 -17.16 10.76
CA LEU A 162 2.67 -18.34 9.93
C LEU A 162 3.77 -18.07 8.90
N LEU A 163 3.76 -16.90 8.23
CA LEU A 163 4.68 -16.61 7.13
C LEU A 163 6.00 -15.98 7.60
N GLN A 164 5.95 -15.09 8.60
CA GLN A 164 7.07 -14.24 9.02
C GLN A 164 7.59 -14.60 10.41
N GLY A 165 6.81 -15.35 11.19
CA GLY A 165 7.19 -15.77 12.54
C GLY A 165 8.23 -16.86 12.57
N GLY A 166 8.50 -17.50 11.43
CA GLY A 166 9.60 -18.44 11.30
C GLY A 166 9.26 -19.80 10.71
N TYR A 167 7.99 -20.10 10.43
CA TYR A 167 7.66 -21.43 9.90
C TYR A 167 8.40 -21.76 8.58
N SER A 168 8.77 -20.72 7.81
CA SER A 168 9.58 -20.81 6.60
C SER A 168 10.83 -19.93 6.73
N HIS A 169 11.83 -20.38 7.51
CA HIS A 169 13.05 -19.60 7.78
C HIS A 169 14.06 -19.58 6.61
N ALA A 170 14.01 -20.56 5.71
CA ALA A 170 14.84 -20.61 4.51
C ALA A 170 14.07 -21.32 3.38
N PRO A 171 13.22 -20.59 2.64
CA PRO A 171 12.41 -21.16 1.56
C PRO A 171 13.27 -21.81 0.48
N ASP A 172 14.45 -21.24 0.20
CA ASP A 172 15.39 -21.75 -0.80
C ASP A 172 16.16 -23.00 -0.35
N ASP A 173 16.26 -23.23 0.97
CA ASP A 173 16.89 -24.43 1.55
C ASP A 173 15.86 -25.50 1.94
N LEU A 174 14.57 -25.30 1.61
CA LEU A 174 13.45 -26.19 1.93
C LEU A 174 13.35 -26.56 3.42
N ALA A 175 13.83 -25.68 4.30
CA ALA A 175 13.82 -25.87 5.75
C ALA A 175 12.52 -25.30 6.34
N TYR A 176 11.70 -26.17 6.95
CA TYR A 176 10.42 -25.83 7.57
C TYR A 176 10.39 -26.17 9.06
N GLY A 177 9.79 -25.31 9.87
CA GLY A 177 9.62 -25.52 11.31
C GLY A 177 9.69 -24.21 12.09
N VAL A 178 9.09 -24.19 13.29
CA VAL A 178 9.11 -23.02 14.18
C VAL A 178 9.82 -23.39 15.47
N ASP A 179 10.96 -22.77 15.73
CA ASP A 179 11.49 -22.75 17.10
C ASP A 179 10.71 -21.73 17.91
N MET A 180 9.85 -22.22 18.82
CA MET A 180 9.02 -21.36 19.66
C MET A 180 9.84 -20.44 20.57
N LYS A 181 11.11 -20.77 20.86
CA LYS A 181 12.01 -19.92 21.65
C LYS A 181 12.59 -18.76 20.85
N HIS A 182 12.56 -18.85 19.51
CA HIS A 182 13.12 -17.86 18.59
C HIS A 182 12.10 -17.34 17.56
N ILE A 183 10.81 -17.63 17.78
CA ILE A 183 9.73 -17.18 16.89
C ILE A 183 9.70 -15.65 16.83
N ARG A 184 9.57 -15.09 15.63
CA ARG A 184 9.50 -13.63 15.43
C ARG A 184 8.06 -13.13 15.56
N TRP A 185 7.76 -12.36 16.61
CA TRP A 185 6.38 -11.88 16.84
C TRP A 185 5.99 -10.70 15.94
N CYS A 186 6.95 -9.87 15.57
CA CYS A 186 6.74 -8.66 14.79
C CYS A 186 7.13 -8.89 13.32
N GLY A 187 6.27 -8.45 12.41
CA GLY A 187 6.48 -8.58 10.97
C GLY A 187 5.59 -7.60 10.20
N ILE A 188 5.77 -7.58 8.88
CA ILE A 188 5.06 -6.69 7.96
C ILE A 188 3.55 -6.87 8.08
N LEU A 189 3.05 -8.11 8.07
CA LEU A 189 1.60 -8.36 8.16
C LEU A 189 1.04 -7.97 9.52
N GLN A 190 1.80 -8.23 10.59
CA GLN A 190 1.43 -7.88 11.96
C GLN A 190 1.37 -6.36 12.13
N ARG A 191 2.35 -5.61 11.62
CA ARG A 191 2.33 -4.15 11.63
C ARG A 191 1.11 -3.61 10.88
N ILE A 192 0.86 -4.11 9.66
CA ILE A 192 -0.31 -3.69 8.87
C ILE A 192 -1.60 -3.98 9.65
N ALA A 193 -1.70 -5.14 10.31
CA ALA A 193 -2.85 -5.51 11.12
C ALA A 193 -3.08 -4.54 12.29
N LEU A 194 -2.03 -4.19 13.04
CA LEU A 194 -2.11 -3.30 14.19
C LEU A 194 -2.44 -1.85 13.78
N VAL A 195 -1.78 -1.33 12.75
CA VAL A 195 -2.10 0.00 12.20
C VAL A 195 -3.54 0.03 11.68
N TYR A 196 -3.95 -1.00 10.93
CA TYR A 196 -5.33 -1.13 10.45
C TYR A 196 -6.33 -1.15 11.60
N LEU A 197 -6.08 -1.94 12.65
CA LEU A 197 -6.95 -2.04 13.82
C LEU A 197 -7.15 -0.67 14.46
N VAL A 198 -6.07 0.05 14.79
CA VAL A 198 -6.14 1.34 15.47
C VAL A 198 -6.86 2.39 14.60
N VAL A 199 -6.40 2.56 13.36
CA VAL A 199 -6.97 3.58 12.45
C VAL A 199 -8.43 3.29 12.12
N ALA A 200 -8.79 2.03 11.87
CA ALA A 200 -10.17 1.64 11.56
C ALA A 200 -11.11 1.75 12.78
N LEU A 201 -10.61 1.46 14.00
CA LEU A 201 -11.39 1.65 15.23
C LEU A 201 -11.67 3.15 15.49
N ILE A 202 -10.68 4.03 15.28
CA ILE A 202 -10.89 5.47 15.39
C ILE A 202 -11.92 5.94 14.35
N GLU A 203 -11.81 5.50 13.09
CA GLU A 203 -12.78 5.84 12.04
C GLU A 203 -14.20 5.40 12.39
N ILE A 204 -14.39 4.17 12.89
CA ILE A 204 -15.74 3.68 13.17
C ILE A 204 -16.38 4.34 14.40
N VAL A 205 -15.59 4.69 15.42
CA VAL A 205 -16.09 5.42 16.60
C VAL A 205 -16.61 6.80 16.21
N THR A 206 -16.01 7.42 15.19
CA THR A 206 -16.37 8.76 14.71
C THR A 206 -17.43 8.76 13.59
N ILE A 207 -17.98 7.59 13.22
CA ILE A 207 -18.90 7.49 12.08
C ILE A 207 -20.19 8.30 12.29
N LYS A 208 -20.66 8.43 13.54
CA LYS A 208 -21.87 9.21 13.90
C LYS A 208 -21.64 10.71 13.81
N THR A 209 -20.41 11.17 14.03
CA THR A 209 -20.02 12.58 13.96
C THR A 209 -19.53 12.97 12.56
N ARG A 210 -19.66 12.08 11.58
CA ARG A 210 -19.22 12.35 10.21
C ARG A 210 -20.04 13.47 9.60
N PRO A 211 -19.42 14.56 9.11
CA PRO A 211 -20.16 15.62 8.46
C PRO A 211 -20.75 15.11 7.15
N THR A 212 -22.00 15.49 6.86
CA THR A 212 -22.65 15.24 5.57
C THR A 212 -22.35 16.34 4.56
N VAL A 213 -22.09 17.56 5.05
CA VAL A 213 -21.71 18.74 4.26
C VAL A 213 -20.45 19.33 4.90
N LEU A 214 -19.42 19.58 4.09
CA LEU A 214 -18.22 20.28 4.54
C LEU A 214 -18.44 21.79 4.44
N GLY A 215 -17.95 22.53 5.44
CA GLY A 215 -17.91 24.00 5.37
C GLY A 215 -16.96 24.50 4.28
N PRO A 216 -17.12 25.75 3.81
CA PRO A 216 -16.20 26.36 2.86
C PRO A 216 -14.82 26.53 3.48
N GLY A 217 -13.76 26.14 2.76
CA GLY A 217 -12.37 26.39 3.15
C GLY A 217 -11.49 25.15 3.22
N TYR A 218 -10.19 25.36 2.99
CA TYR A 218 -9.18 24.29 2.90
C TYR A 218 -9.04 23.46 4.18
N PHE A 219 -9.21 24.08 5.35
CA PHE A 219 -9.08 23.42 6.65
C PHE A 219 -10.37 22.75 7.14
N SER A 220 -11.48 22.86 6.39
CA SER A 220 -12.77 22.33 6.83
C SER A 220 -12.74 20.81 7.03
N ILE A 221 -11.99 20.09 6.19
CA ILE A 221 -11.82 18.64 6.31
C ILE A 221 -10.99 18.27 7.54
N PHE A 222 -9.97 19.04 7.89
CA PHE A 222 -9.15 18.80 9.08
C PHE A 222 -9.96 19.00 10.36
N SER A 223 -10.75 20.09 10.42
CA SER A 223 -11.65 20.35 11.53
C SER A 223 -12.74 19.27 11.66
N SER A 224 -13.31 18.85 10.52
CA SER A 224 -14.33 17.80 10.44
C SER A 224 -13.85 16.44 10.94
N TYR A 225 -12.59 16.09 10.64
CA TYR A 225 -11.97 14.82 11.00
C TYR A 225 -10.91 14.99 12.10
N ARG A 226 -11.15 15.94 13.02
CA ARG A 226 -10.22 16.27 14.11
C ARG A 226 -9.89 15.09 15.02
N LEU A 227 -10.81 14.13 15.18
CA LEU A 227 -10.60 12.97 16.07
C LEU A 227 -9.65 11.94 15.45
N GLN A 228 -9.69 11.76 14.13
CA GLN A 228 -8.71 10.94 13.40
C GLN A 228 -7.31 11.55 13.53
N TRP A 229 -7.21 12.86 13.29
CA TRP A 229 -5.95 13.58 13.47
C TRP A 229 -5.47 13.61 14.92
N ALA A 230 -6.38 13.72 15.90
CA ALA A 230 -6.04 13.60 17.31
C ALA A 230 -5.46 12.22 17.64
N GLY A 231 -6.04 11.14 17.10
CA GLY A 231 -5.50 9.78 17.26
C GLY A 231 -4.09 9.64 16.69
N GLY A 232 -3.85 10.15 15.48
CA GLY A 232 -2.51 10.21 14.89
C GLY A 232 -1.54 11.06 15.73
N PHE A 233 -1.98 12.23 16.21
CA PHE A 233 -1.18 13.11 17.05
C PHE A 233 -0.82 12.48 18.40
N ILE A 234 -1.74 11.74 19.02
CA ILE A 234 -1.46 10.98 20.24
C ILE A 234 -0.37 9.93 19.97
N ALA A 235 -0.46 9.19 18.86
CA ALA A 235 0.57 8.22 18.48
C ALA A 235 1.94 8.91 18.24
N PHE A 236 1.95 10.07 17.59
CA PHE A 236 3.14 10.91 17.42
C PHE A 236 3.75 11.32 18.77
N VAL A 237 2.94 11.85 19.70
CA VAL A 237 3.43 12.29 21.01
C VAL A 237 3.99 11.11 21.80
N ILE A 238 3.29 9.97 21.84
CA ILE A 238 3.78 8.76 22.52
C ILE A 238 5.13 8.33 21.94
N TYR A 239 5.24 8.30 20.60
CA TYR A 239 6.48 7.94 19.92
C TYR A 239 7.62 8.90 20.26
N MET A 240 7.40 10.22 20.13
CA MET A 240 8.43 11.24 20.37
C MET A 240 8.88 11.27 21.83
N VAL A 241 7.92 11.28 22.78
CA VAL A 241 8.24 11.29 24.21
C VAL A 241 9.02 10.04 24.59
N THR A 242 8.59 8.86 24.14
CA THR A 242 9.31 7.62 24.43
C THR A 242 10.70 7.60 23.79
N THR A 243 10.82 8.04 22.54
CA THR A 243 12.09 8.00 21.80
C THR A 243 13.16 8.89 22.45
N TYR A 244 12.79 10.08 22.92
CA TYR A 244 13.74 11.05 23.47
C TYR A 244 13.89 10.98 24.99
N SER A 245 12.87 10.56 25.72
CA SER A 245 12.89 10.58 27.20
C SER A 245 13.34 9.26 27.80
N LEU A 246 13.19 8.13 27.11
CA LEU A 246 13.51 6.82 27.67
C LEU A 246 15.03 6.61 27.81
N TYR A 247 15.46 6.15 28.98
CA TYR A 247 16.85 5.79 29.23
C TYR A 247 17.15 4.40 28.73
N VAL A 248 18.23 4.26 27.97
CA VAL A 248 18.69 2.99 27.42
C VAL A 248 19.95 2.55 28.18
N PRO A 249 19.84 1.55 29.07
CA PRO A 249 20.98 1.00 29.78
C PRO A 249 21.88 0.17 28.85
N ASP A 250 23.07 -0.14 29.36
CA ASP A 250 23.95 -1.15 28.76
C ASP A 250 23.22 -2.49 28.67
N TRP A 251 23.53 -3.27 27.63
CA TRP A 251 22.88 -4.55 27.40
C TRP A 251 23.83 -5.55 26.75
N SER A 252 23.52 -6.83 26.90
CA SER A 252 24.33 -7.92 26.35
C SER A 252 23.47 -8.91 25.59
N PHE A 253 24.03 -9.53 24.57
CA PHE A 253 23.40 -10.58 23.77
C PHE A 253 24.42 -11.65 23.41
N THR A 254 23.95 -12.83 23.04
CA THR A 254 24.79 -13.94 22.58
C THR A 254 24.80 -13.97 21.06
N ALA A 255 25.99 -13.98 20.47
CA ALA A 255 26.17 -14.09 19.03
C ALA A 255 27.02 -15.31 18.70
N LEU A 256 26.71 -15.97 17.59
CA LEU A 256 27.59 -16.97 17.01
C LEU A 256 28.76 -16.25 16.31
N ILE A 257 29.97 -16.69 16.61
CA ILE A 257 31.23 -16.26 16.03
C ILE A 257 31.79 -17.40 15.19
N ASP A 258 32.05 -17.10 13.93
CA ASP A 258 32.68 -17.99 12.94
C ASP A 258 32.00 -19.36 12.79
N GLY A 259 30.69 -19.43 13.01
CA GLY A 259 29.90 -20.66 12.79
C GLY A 259 29.96 -21.69 13.92
N HIS A 260 30.87 -21.55 14.90
CA HIS A 260 31.16 -22.61 15.87
C HIS A 260 31.19 -22.14 17.33
N HIS A 261 31.51 -20.88 17.62
CA HIS A 261 31.69 -20.39 18.99
C HIS A 261 30.63 -19.36 19.36
N THR A 262 29.91 -19.55 20.47
CA THR A 262 28.97 -18.53 20.97
C THR A 262 29.68 -17.63 21.98
N GLU A 263 29.69 -16.33 21.73
CA GLU A 263 30.26 -15.34 22.66
C GLU A 263 29.16 -14.38 23.15
N ARG A 264 29.28 -13.96 24.41
CA ARG A 264 28.41 -12.94 24.99
C ARG A 264 29.01 -11.56 24.74
N LEU A 265 28.40 -10.82 23.82
CA LEU A 265 28.80 -9.46 23.48
C LEU A 265 28.02 -8.45 24.32
N THR A 266 28.68 -7.36 24.72
CA THR A 266 28.06 -6.27 25.49
C THR A 266 28.15 -4.96 24.70
N VAL A 267 27.04 -4.22 24.69
CA VAL A 267 26.92 -2.89 24.08
C VAL A 267 26.80 -1.86 25.20
N LYS A 268 27.71 -0.88 25.17
CA LYS A 268 27.72 0.27 26.08
C LYS A 268 26.85 1.39 25.53
N CYS A 269 25.81 1.76 26.27
CA CYS A 269 24.85 2.78 25.88
C CYS A 269 24.81 3.90 26.92
N GLY A 270 24.09 3.71 28.04
CA GLY A 270 24.00 4.69 29.12
C GLY A 270 23.46 6.07 28.71
N VAL A 271 22.57 6.13 27.72
CA VAL A 271 22.13 7.38 27.06
C VAL A 271 20.61 7.52 26.98
N ARG A 272 20.14 8.75 26.72
CA ARG A 272 18.75 9.10 26.35
C ARG A 272 18.74 9.76 24.97
N GLY A 273 17.66 9.58 24.22
CA GLY A 273 17.44 10.27 22.94
C GLY A 273 18.44 9.96 21.82
N HIS A 274 19.22 8.89 21.94
CA HIS A 274 20.17 8.48 20.91
C HIS A 274 19.43 7.76 19.77
N LEU A 275 19.69 8.14 18.51
CA LEU A 275 19.02 7.57 17.32
C LEU A 275 19.93 6.62 16.51
N GLY A 276 21.08 6.23 17.05
CA GLY A 276 21.96 5.26 16.41
C GLY A 276 21.49 3.80 16.54
N PRO A 277 22.11 2.85 15.83
CA PRO A 277 21.67 1.46 15.70
C PRO A 277 21.41 0.72 17.02
N ALA A 278 22.31 0.84 17.99
CA ALA A 278 22.34 -0.07 19.13
C ALA A 278 21.73 0.47 20.43
N CYS A 279 21.71 1.80 20.58
CA CYS A 279 21.39 2.48 21.83
C CYS A 279 20.13 3.34 21.76
N ASN A 280 19.27 3.08 20.77
CA ASN A 280 18.01 3.79 20.61
C ASN A 280 16.90 3.18 21.48
N ALA A 281 15.92 4.04 21.82
CA ALA A 281 14.77 3.66 22.63
C ALA A 281 13.82 2.69 21.91
N VAL A 282 13.73 2.74 20.57
CA VAL A 282 12.88 1.84 19.77
C VAL A 282 13.28 0.38 20.00
N GLY A 283 14.54 0.05 19.72
CA GLY A 283 15.08 -1.28 19.96
C GLY A 283 15.14 -1.65 21.45
N TYR A 284 15.21 -0.68 22.37
CA TYR A 284 15.11 -0.98 23.80
C TYR A 284 13.71 -1.45 24.19
N VAL A 285 12.65 -0.76 23.74
CA VAL A 285 11.27 -1.17 24.00
C VAL A 285 11.03 -2.59 23.48
N ASP A 286 11.49 -2.90 22.27
CA ASP A 286 11.29 -4.23 21.69
C ASP A 286 12.03 -5.33 22.46
N ARG A 287 13.25 -5.06 22.95
CA ARG A 287 13.99 -5.98 23.83
C ARG A 287 13.27 -6.26 25.15
N GLN A 288 12.58 -5.26 25.71
CA GLN A 288 11.84 -5.43 26.97
C GLN A 288 10.49 -6.12 26.78
N VAL A 289 9.78 -5.80 25.70
CA VAL A 289 8.42 -6.32 25.45
C VAL A 289 8.48 -7.74 24.89
N TRP A 290 9.34 -7.99 23.91
CA TRP A 290 9.39 -9.27 23.20
C TRP A 290 10.50 -10.18 23.69
N GLY A 291 11.59 -9.62 24.20
CA GLY A 291 12.80 -10.37 24.54
C GLY A 291 13.74 -10.51 23.33
N ILE A 292 15.05 -10.62 23.61
CA ILE A 292 16.12 -10.59 22.60
C ILE A 292 16.00 -11.74 21.59
N ASN A 293 15.56 -12.92 22.04
CA ASN A 293 15.47 -14.11 21.18
C ASN A 293 14.39 -14.02 20.10
N HIS A 294 13.44 -13.09 20.25
CA HIS A 294 12.31 -12.92 19.34
C HIS A 294 12.50 -11.75 18.36
N LEU A 295 13.68 -11.13 18.37
CA LEU A 295 14.04 -10.04 17.47
C LEU A 295 14.62 -10.60 16.17
N TYR A 296 14.51 -9.82 15.11
CA TYR A 296 15.12 -10.15 13.83
C TYR A 296 16.66 -10.19 13.93
N LEU A 297 17.24 -11.32 13.54
CA LEU A 297 18.66 -11.66 13.74
C LEU A 297 19.61 -11.07 12.67
N TYR A 298 19.08 -10.66 11.52
CA TYR A 298 19.89 -10.23 10.37
C TYR A 298 19.65 -8.75 10.02
N PRO A 299 19.94 -7.81 10.94
CA PRO A 299 19.64 -6.40 10.71
C PRO A 299 20.44 -5.82 9.54
N VAL A 300 19.81 -4.93 8.78
CA VAL A 300 20.41 -4.31 7.59
C VAL A 300 21.65 -3.47 7.93
N TRP A 301 21.75 -2.95 9.16
CA TRP A 301 22.88 -2.12 9.60
C TRP A 301 24.22 -2.83 9.63
N ILE A 302 24.26 -4.17 9.51
CA ILE A 302 25.52 -4.92 9.41
C ILE A 302 26.33 -4.50 8.17
N ARG A 303 25.64 -3.89 7.18
CA ARG A 303 26.19 -3.32 5.96
C ARG A 303 26.65 -1.88 6.11
N SER A 304 26.57 -1.31 7.32
CA SER A 304 27.03 0.05 7.58
C SER A 304 28.55 0.14 7.50
N LYS A 305 29.04 1.35 7.23
CA LYS A 305 30.48 1.67 7.17
C LYS A 305 31.20 1.36 8.49
N ASP A 306 30.48 1.35 9.61
CA ASP A 306 31.05 1.01 10.93
C ASP A 306 31.30 -0.50 11.08
N CYS A 307 30.63 -1.32 10.28
CA CYS A 307 30.64 -2.77 10.40
C CYS A 307 31.47 -3.46 9.30
N THR A 308 31.44 -2.95 8.05
CA THR A 308 32.13 -3.59 6.92
C THR A 308 32.71 -2.57 5.94
N LEU A 309 33.88 -2.91 5.38
CA LEU A 309 34.51 -2.16 4.30
C LEU A 309 33.76 -2.29 2.97
N SER A 310 32.90 -3.30 2.83
CA SER A 310 32.07 -3.52 1.63
C SER A 310 30.82 -2.65 1.61
N SER A 311 30.61 -1.78 2.60
CA SER A 311 29.44 -0.91 2.72
C SER A 311 29.18 -0.14 1.42
N PRO A 312 27.94 -0.09 0.91
CA PRO A 312 26.70 -0.54 1.56
C PRO A 312 26.31 -1.99 1.22
N ASN A 313 27.20 -2.79 0.62
CA ASN A 313 26.95 -4.20 0.34
C ASN A 313 27.29 -5.07 1.56
N VAL A 314 26.79 -6.31 1.55
CA VAL A 314 27.18 -7.31 2.53
C VAL A 314 28.64 -7.70 2.31
N GLY A 315 29.39 -7.82 3.39
CA GLY A 315 30.79 -8.22 3.37
C GLY A 315 31.23 -8.70 4.74
N PRO A 316 32.48 -9.18 4.85
CA PRO A 316 33.05 -9.57 6.13
C PRO A 316 33.09 -8.36 7.08
N LEU A 317 32.90 -8.64 8.38
CA LEU A 317 33.04 -7.61 9.41
C LEU A 317 34.51 -7.19 9.51
N GLN A 318 34.74 -5.90 9.70
CA GLN A 318 36.07 -5.38 9.96
C GLN A 318 36.59 -5.79 11.35
N ASN A 319 37.91 -5.92 11.51
CA ASN A 319 38.53 -6.40 12.76
C ASN A 319 38.20 -5.52 14.00
N ASN A 320 37.92 -4.23 13.77
CA ASN A 320 37.54 -3.25 14.79
C ASN A 320 36.04 -2.93 14.78
N ALA A 321 35.20 -3.81 14.21
CA ALA A 321 33.76 -3.60 14.14
C ALA A 321 33.18 -3.50 15.56
N PRO A 322 32.31 -2.52 15.85
CA PRO A 322 31.62 -2.46 17.13
C PRO A 322 30.79 -3.72 17.40
N ASN A 323 30.72 -4.14 18.67
CA ASN A 323 29.94 -5.31 19.09
C ASN A 323 28.49 -5.27 18.59
N TRP A 324 27.90 -4.09 18.47
CA TRP A 324 26.51 -3.94 18.02
C TRP A 324 26.27 -4.29 16.55
N CYS A 325 27.31 -4.44 15.72
CA CYS A 325 27.16 -4.87 14.33
C CYS A 325 26.46 -6.23 14.21
N ARG A 326 26.57 -7.08 15.24
CA ARG A 326 25.90 -8.39 15.33
C ARG A 326 24.64 -8.38 16.19
N ALA A 327 24.26 -7.23 16.76
CA ALA A 327 23.11 -7.16 17.66
C ALA A 327 21.80 -7.36 16.88
N PRO A 328 20.86 -8.16 17.38
CA PRO A 328 19.56 -8.30 16.75
C PRO A 328 18.72 -7.03 16.93
N PHE A 329 17.82 -6.77 15.99
CA PHE A 329 16.97 -5.58 16.01
C PHE A 329 15.70 -5.78 15.22
N GLU A 330 14.58 -5.33 15.78
CA GLU A 330 13.27 -5.51 15.18
C GLU A 330 12.79 -4.23 14.48
N PRO A 331 12.92 -4.12 13.13
CA PRO A 331 12.38 -2.97 12.38
C PRO A 331 10.87 -2.85 12.57
N GLU A 332 10.19 -3.99 12.69
CA GLU A 332 8.75 -4.07 12.68
C GLU A 332 8.14 -4.01 14.10
N GLY A 333 8.93 -3.55 15.07
CA GLY A 333 8.63 -3.55 16.51
C GLY A 333 7.47 -2.67 16.97
N LEU A 334 7.24 -2.65 18.28
CA LEU A 334 6.10 -2.00 18.90
C LEU A 334 6.17 -0.47 18.74
N LEU A 335 7.28 0.15 19.12
CA LEU A 335 7.39 1.62 19.12
C LEU A 335 7.40 2.18 17.69
N SER A 336 8.08 1.50 16.77
CA SER A 336 8.06 1.86 15.35
C SER A 336 6.67 1.62 14.72
N THR A 337 5.89 0.64 15.18
CA THR A 337 4.49 0.44 14.77
C THR A 337 3.59 1.58 15.26
N ILE A 338 3.83 2.12 16.47
CA ILE A 338 3.09 3.30 16.97
C ILE A 338 3.32 4.49 16.03
N SER A 339 4.56 4.75 15.61
CA SER A 339 4.84 5.78 14.60
C SER A 339 4.12 5.49 13.27
N ALA A 340 4.05 4.23 12.85
CA ALA A 340 3.39 3.81 11.62
C ALA A 340 1.88 4.07 11.56
N ILE A 341 1.21 4.31 12.69
CA ILE A 341 -0.18 4.77 12.75
C ILE A 341 -0.35 6.10 11.99
N LEU A 342 0.66 6.96 11.99
CA LEU A 342 0.65 8.23 11.26
C LEU A 342 0.49 8.03 9.76
N SER A 343 1.19 7.05 9.17
CA SER A 343 1.07 6.75 7.73
C SER A 343 -0.34 6.30 7.35
N GLY A 344 -0.96 5.46 8.18
CA GLY A 344 -2.35 5.06 8.01
C GLY A 344 -3.34 6.24 8.19
N THR A 345 -3.05 7.15 9.13
CA THR A 345 -3.86 8.34 9.39
C THR A 345 -3.76 9.35 8.24
N ILE A 346 -2.57 9.56 7.66
CA ILE A 346 -2.41 10.39 6.47
C ILE A 346 -3.16 9.77 5.28
N GLY A 347 -3.09 8.44 5.12
CA GLY A 347 -3.88 7.72 4.13
C GLY A 347 -5.39 7.89 4.31
N ILE A 348 -5.91 7.82 5.54
CA ILE A 348 -7.36 7.98 5.78
C ILE A 348 -7.84 9.36 5.37
N HIS A 349 -7.02 10.39 5.57
CA HIS A 349 -7.32 11.75 5.14
C HIS A 349 -7.50 11.83 3.62
N TYR A 350 -6.62 11.19 2.84
CA TYR A 350 -6.78 11.11 1.40
C TYR A 350 -8.08 10.41 1.00
N GLY A 351 -8.44 9.32 1.69
CA GLY A 351 -9.72 8.64 1.51
C GLY A 351 -10.92 9.52 1.85
N HIS A 352 -10.83 10.38 2.86
CA HIS A 352 -11.90 11.32 3.21
C HIS A 352 -12.08 12.41 2.15
N VAL A 353 -11.00 12.91 1.55
CA VAL A 353 -11.06 13.86 0.42
C VAL A 353 -11.81 13.21 -0.76
N LEU A 354 -11.49 11.95 -1.10
CA LEU A 354 -12.20 11.19 -2.16
C LEU A 354 -13.71 11.10 -1.92
N LEU A 355 -14.12 10.97 -0.66
CA LEU A 355 -15.52 10.73 -0.30
C LEU A 355 -16.38 11.99 -0.35
N HIS A 356 -15.80 13.15 -0.09
CA HIS A 356 -16.53 14.40 0.05
C HIS A 356 -16.46 15.30 -1.18
N PHE A 357 -15.30 15.37 -1.81
CA PHE A 357 -15.12 16.21 -2.99
C PHE A 357 -15.42 15.39 -4.24
N LYS A 358 -16.39 15.84 -5.05
CA LYS A 358 -16.71 15.20 -6.34
C LYS A 358 -15.79 15.67 -7.47
N SER A 359 -15.42 16.96 -7.46
CA SER A 359 -14.54 17.55 -8.47
C SER A 359 -13.10 17.05 -8.33
N HIS A 360 -12.49 16.65 -9.45
CA HIS A 360 -11.09 16.25 -9.53
C HIS A 360 -10.15 17.38 -9.05
N GLY A 361 -10.43 18.62 -9.45
CA GLY A 361 -9.61 19.78 -9.07
C GLY A 361 -9.60 20.04 -7.57
N GLU A 362 -10.75 19.91 -6.90
CA GLU A 362 -10.83 20.08 -5.44
C GLU A 362 -10.06 18.98 -4.70
N ARG A 363 -10.11 17.73 -5.18
CA ARG A 363 -9.32 16.63 -4.60
C ARG A 363 -7.82 16.93 -4.66
N LEU A 364 -7.34 17.35 -5.82
CA LEU A 364 -5.93 17.67 -6.05
C LEU A 364 -5.47 18.89 -5.25
N LYS A 365 -6.33 19.90 -5.09
CA LYS A 365 -6.06 21.05 -4.21
C LYS A 365 -5.77 20.61 -2.79
N HIS A 366 -6.46 19.59 -2.25
CA HIS A 366 -6.16 19.06 -0.92
C HIS A 366 -4.91 18.17 -0.89
N TRP A 367 -4.75 17.27 -1.85
CA TRP A 367 -3.68 16.28 -1.82
C TRP A 367 -2.29 16.83 -2.13
N VAL A 368 -2.14 17.61 -3.20
CA VAL A 368 -0.81 18.01 -3.66
C VAL A 368 -0.11 18.90 -2.61
N PRO A 369 -0.74 19.95 -2.04
CA PRO A 369 -0.10 20.77 -1.02
C PRO A 369 0.20 19.99 0.26
N MET A 370 -0.68 19.07 0.68
CA MET A 370 -0.40 18.22 1.85
C MET A 370 0.85 17.36 1.63
N GLY A 371 0.97 16.72 0.46
CA GLY A 371 2.15 15.93 0.10
C GLY A 371 3.43 16.76 0.07
N LEU A 372 3.37 17.97 -0.49
CA LEU A 372 4.50 18.91 -0.53
C LEU A 372 4.91 19.39 0.87
N VAL A 373 3.96 19.75 1.73
CA VAL A 373 4.24 20.19 3.10
C VAL A 373 4.93 19.08 3.90
N LEU A 374 4.47 17.83 3.79
CA LEU A 374 5.10 16.69 4.44
C LEU A 374 6.54 16.49 3.94
N PHE A 375 6.78 16.63 2.63
CA PHE A 375 8.12 16.58 2.05
C PHE A 375 9.05 17.65 2.61
N VAL A 376 8.59 18.90 2.67
CA VAL A 376 9.35 20.04 3.19
C VAL A 376 9.69 19.82 4.66
N VAL A 377 8.72 19.39 5.48
CA VAL A 377 8.96 19.06 6.89
C VAL A 377 10.01 17.96 7.04
N ALA A 378 9.93 16.91 6.24
CA ALA A 378 10.90 15.82 6.29
C ALA A 378 12.32 16.28 5.94
N ILE A 379 12.46 17.08 4.88
CA ILE A 379 13.74 17.65 4.43
C ILE A 379 14.32 18.54 5.54
N ILE A 380 13.52 19.44 6.12
CA ILE A 380 13.96 20.31 7.22
C ILE A 380 14.46 19.46 8.39
N LEU A 381 13.69 18.48 8.84
CA LEU A 381 14.08 17.62 9.97
C LEU A 381 15.35 16.81 9.71
N HIS A 382 15.55 16.35 8.48
CA HIS A 382 16.72 15.56 8.10
C HIS A 382 17.99 16.42 8.02
N PHE A 383 17.94 17.55 7.32
CA PHE A 383 19.11 18.41 7.09
C PHE A 383 19.46 19.31 8.26
N THR A 384 18.56 19.47 9.24
CA THR A 384 18.88 20.12 10.53
C THR A 384 19.46 19.15 11.56
N ASP A 385 19.66 17.88 11.18
CA ASP A 385 20.09 16.78 12.06
C ASP A 385 19.16 16.56 13.28
N ALA A 386 17.97 17.15 13.28
CA ALA A 386 17.00 17.00 14.36
C ALA A 386 16.42 15.58 14.40
N ILE A 387 15.99 15.06 13.25
CA ILE A 387 15.48 13.69 13.12
C ILE A 387 15.89 13.13 11.74
N PRO A 388 16.85 12.19 11.67
CA PRO A 388 17.26 11.61 10.40
C PRO A 388 16.13 10.76 9.80
N ILE A 389 16.05 10.75 8.47
CA ILE A 389 15.18 9.82 7.75
C ILE A 389 15.73 8.41 8.00
N ASN A 390 14.95 7.59 8.72
CA ASN A 390 15.38 6.27 9.15
C ASN A 390 14.17 5.31 9.16
N LYS A 391 14.21 4.31 8.28
CA LYS A 391 13.17 3.27 8.16
C LYS A 391 13.08 2.42 9.44
N GLN A 392 14.21 1.99 9.97
CA GLN A 392 14.31 1.01 11.06
C GLN A 392 13.66 1.55 12.34
N LEU A 393 13.83 2.85 12.62
CA LEU A 393 13.16 3.55 13.72
C LEU A 393 11.72 3.96 13.39
N TYR A 394 11.32 3.85 12.12
CA TYR A 394 10.14 4.49 11.55
C TYR A 394 10.04 5.96 11.99
N SER A 395 11.13 6.69 11.77
CA SER A 395 11.29 8.06 12.30
C SER A 395 10.23 9.01 11.76
N PHE A 396 9.90 10.05 12.53
CA PHE A 396 8.87 11.01 12.10
C PHE A 396 9.22 11.69 10.76
N SER A 397 10.49 12.04 10.54
CA SER A 397 10.93 12.57 9.24
C SER A 397 10.78 11.55 8.11
N TYR A 398 11.04 10.26 8.37
CA TYR A 398 10.77 9.17 7.42
C TYR A 398 9.26 9.01 7.12
N VAL A 399 8.39 9.11 8.11
CA VAL A 399 6.93 9.13 7.91
C VAL A 399 6.53 10.27 6.99
N CYS A 400 6.96 11.50 7.30
CA CYS A 400 6.65 12.68 6.49
C CYS A 400 7.18 12.54 5.05
N PHE A 401 8.41 12.07 4.88
CA PHE A 401 9.03 11.89 3.57
C PHE A 401 8.26 10.88 2.70
N THR A 402 8.01 9.70 3.26
CA THR A 402 7.44 8.59 2.50
C THR A 402 5.94 8.73 2.28
N THR A 403 5.19 9.29 3.23
CA THR A 403 3.76 9.57 3.05
C THR A 403 3.52 10.79 2.17
N GLY A 404 4.41 11.78 2.19
CA GLY A 404 4.44 12.88 1.22
C GLY A 404 4.65 12.35 -0.19
N ALA A 405 5.63 11.45 -0.39
CA ALA A 405 5.84 10.76 -1.65
C ALA A 405 4.65 9.92 -2.08
N ALA A 406 4.06 9.14 -1.16
CA ALA A 406 2.87 8.34 -1.44
C ALA A 406 1.72 9.24 -1.92
N GLY A 407 1.50 10.37 -1.26
CA GLY A 407 0.47 11.33 -1.63
C GLY A 407 0.68 11.96 -3.01
N LEU A 408 1.91 12.31 -3.36
CA LEU A 408 2.25 12.88 -4.67
C LEU A 408 2.14 11.83 -5.78
N VAL A 409 2.67 10.62 -5.58
CA VAL A 409 2.56 9.51 -6.53
C VAL A 409 1.09 9.12 -6.73
N PHE A 410 0.31 9.03 -5.65
CA PHE A 410 -1.13 8.78 -5.72
C PHE A 410 -1.85 9.89 -6.51
N SER A 411 -1.51 11.16 -6.30
CA SER A 411 -2.08 12.27 -7.07
C SER A 411 -1.71 12.19 -8.55
N GLY A 412 -0.47 11.78 -8.87
CA GLY A 412 -0.02 11.57 -10.25
C GLY A 412 -0.80 10.46 -10.95
N PHE A 413 -0.93 9.30 -10.30
CA PHE A 413 -1.76 8.19 -10.82
C PHE A 413 -3.22 8.61 -10.98
N TYR A 414 -3.75 9.40 -10.04
CA TYR A 414 -5.11 9.92 -10.12
C TYR A 414 -5.32 10.80 -11.36
N ILE A 415 -4.36 11.68 -11.67
CA ILE A 415 -4.40 12.51 -12.88
C ILE A 415 -4.34 11.63 -14.13
N LEU A 416 -3.40 10.69 -14.19
CA LEU A 416 -3.20 9.84 -15.37
C LEU A 416 -4.42 8.95 -15.65
N ILE A 417 -4.94 8.28 -14.61
CA ILE A 417 -5.97 7.24 -14.75
C ILE A 417 -7.38 7.83 -14.72
N ASP A 418 -7.70 8.63 -13.69
CA ASP A 418 -9.07 9.08 -13.43
C ASP A 418 -9.39 10.44 -14.07
N VAL A 419 -8.39 11.28 -14.40
CA VAL A 419 -8.61 12.60 -15.05
C VAL A 419 -8.37 12.54 -16.55
N TRP A 420 -7.22 12.01 -16.99
CA TRP A 420 -6.87 11.90 -18.41
C TRP A 420 -7.38 10.61 -19.07
N GLY A 421 -7.90 9.65 -18.28
CA GLY A 421 -8.46 8.41 -18.81
C GLY A 421 -7.41 7.44 -19.38
N LEU A 422 -6.12 7.62 -19.09
CA LEU A 422 -5.03 6.78 -19.60
C LEU A 422 -4.97 5.44 -18.84
N ARG A 423 -6.04 4.66 -18.89
CA ARG A 423 -6.20 3.46 -18.06
C ARG A 423 -5.44 2.24 -18.58
N THR A 424 -5.37 2.08 -19.90
CA THR A 424 -4.80 0.89 -20.57
C THR A 424 -3.39 0.50 -20.11
N PRO A 425 -2.39 1.40 -19.97
CA PRO A 425 -1.06 1.01 -19.50
C PRO A 425 -1.04 0.59 -18.02
N PHE A 426 -2.00 1.02 -17.21
CA PHE A 426 -2.06 0.71 -15.78
C PHE A 426 -2.96 -0.49 -15.45
N LEU A 427 -3.62 -1.12 -16.44
CA LEU A 427 -4.48 -2.29 -16.22
C LEU A 427 -3.73 -3.43 -15.53
N PHE A 428 -2.47 -3.65 -15.91
CA PHE A 428 -1.60 -4.63 -15.27
C PHE A 428 -1.44 -4.35 -13.76
N LEU A 429 -1.20 -3.09 -13.38
CA LEU A 429 -1.12 -2.69 -11.97
C LEU A 429 -2.48 -2.82 -11.28
N GLU A 430 -3.58 -2.46 -11.94
CA GLU A 430 -4.92 -2.65 -11.39
C GLU A 430 -5.19 -4.12 -11.06
N TRP A 431 -4.86 -5.05 -11.97
CA TRP A 431 -5.08 -6.49 -11.76
C TRP A 431 -4.29 -7.02 -10.58
N ILE A 432 -2.97 -6.73 -10.53
CA ILE A 432 -2.13 -7.09 -9.39
C ILE A 432 -2.68 -6.48 -8.12
N GLY A 433 -3.04 -5.20 -8.14
CA GLY A 433 -3.63 -4.49 -7.03
C GLY A 433 -4.90 -5.17 -6.53
N MET A 434 -5.84 -5.53 -7.41
CA MET A 434 -7.07 -6.22 -7.05
C MET A 434 -6.85 -7.55 -6.32
N ASN A 435 -5.72 -8.22 -6.59
CA ASN A 435 -5.29 -9.48 -5.98
C ASN A 435 -4.05 -9.34 -5.07
N ALA A 436 -3.78 -8.14 -4.56
CA ALA A 436 -2.52 -7.83 -3.87
C ALA A 436 -2.16 -8.77 -2.71
N MET A 437 -3.14 -9.23 -1.92
CA MET A 437 -2.85 -10.15 -0.81
C MET A 437 -2.39 -11.52 -1.29
N LEU A 438 -2.91 -12.00 -2.43
CA LEU A 438 -2.46 -13.25 -3.03
C LEU A 438 -1.04 -13.15 -3.53
N VAL A 439 -0.78 -12.10 -4.31
CA VAL A 439 0.55 -11.87 -4.86
C VAL A 439 1.56 -11.64 -3.73
N PHE A 440 1.18 -10.93 -2.66
CA PHE A 440 2.04 -10.77 -1.48
C PHE A 440 2.45 -12.10 -0.85
N VAL A 441 1.47 -12.96 -0.53
CA VAL A 441 1.73 -14.23 0.14
C VAL A 441 2.49 -15.19 -0.78
N MET A 442 2.18 -15.23 -2.06
CA MET A 442 2.79 -16.19 -2.97
C MET A 442 4.16 -15.74 -3.49
N ALA A 443 4.31 -14.46 -3.83
CA ALA A 443 5.56 -13.90 -4.37
C ALA A 443 6.53 -13.52 -3.25
N ALA A 444 6.21 -12.48 -2.48
CA ALA A 444 7.15 -11.87 -1.53
C ALA A 444 7.41 -12.69 -0.26
N GLN A 445 6.56 -13.67 0.07
CA GLN A 445 6.89 -14.62 1.14
C GLN A 445 7.60 -15.86 0.62
N GLY A 446 7.98 -15.87 -0.66
CA GLY A 446 8.76 -16.92 -1.29
C GLY A 446 8.03 -18.26 -1.43
N ILE A 447 6.72 -18.35 -1.16
CA ILE A 447 6.00 -19.63 -1.20
C ILE A 447 6.01 -20.23 -2.61
N PHE A 448 5.74 -19.39 -3.62
CA PHE A 448 5.77 -19.85 -5.01
C PHE A 448 7.19 -20.19 -5.46
N ALA A 449 8.17 -19.35 -5.10
CA ALA A 449 9.57 -19.60 -5.41
C ALA A 449 10.06 -20.91 -4.78
N ALA A 450 9.79 -21.14 -3.49
CA ALA A 450 10.14 -22.36 -2.77
C ALA A 450 9.46 -23.60 -3.36
N PHE A 451 8.17 -23.48 -3.74
CA PHE A 451 7.47 -24.53 -4.47
C PHE A 451 8.24 -24.86 -5.74
N VAL A 452 8.44 -23.91 -6.65
CA VAL A 452 9.11 -24.15 -7.95
C VAL A 452 10.56 -24.62 -7.78
N ASN A 453 11.33 -24.02 -6.88
CA ASN A 453 12.71 -24.39 -6.57
C ASN A 453 12.83 -25.75 -5.88
N GLY A 454 11.75 -26.26 -5.28
CA GLY A 454 11.68 -27.61 -4.75
C GLY A 454 11.85 -28.69 -5.84
N TRP A 455 11.59 -28.36 -7.11
CA TRP A 455 11.93 -29.23 -8.24
C TRP A 455 13.34 -28.92 -8.75
N TYR A 456 14.29 -29.77 -8.39
CA TYR A 456 15.68 -29.68 -8.82
C TYR A 456 16.15 -30.95 -9.54
N TYR A 457 17.17 -30.82 -10.38
CA TYR A 457 17.81 -31.92 -11.09
C TYR A 457 19.11 -32.32 -10.39
N GLU A 458 19.16 -33.55 -9.88
CA GLU A 458 20.31 -34.17 -9.18
C GLU A 458 20.71 -33.49 -7.86
N THR A 459 21.02 -32.19 -7.90
CA THR A 459 21.43 -31.38 -6.75
C THR A 459 20.47 -30.22 -6.49
N PRO A 460 20.21 -29.84 -5.22
CA PRO A 460 19.33 -28.71 -4.88
C PRO A 460 19.71 -27.38 -5.53
N GLY A 461 20.95 -27.25 -6.01
CA GLY A 461 21.42 -26.07 -6.71
C GLY A 461 21.00 -25.94 -8.17
N ASN A 462 20.46 -27.01 -8.78
CA ASN A 462 20.11 -27.09 -10.20
C ASN A 462 18.59 -27.04 -10.40
N THR A 463 17.98 -25.90 -10.07
CA THR A 463 16.54 -25.66 -10.28
C THR A 463 16.27 -25.10 -11.68
N LEU A 464 15.04 -25.27 -12.17
CA LEU A 464 14.60 -24.67 -13.44
C LEU A 464 14.75 -23.14 -13.41
N VAL A 465 14.46 -22.51 -12.26
CA VAL A 465 14.57 -21.05 -12.06
C VAL A 465 16.02 -20.61 -12.24
N ARG A 466 16.97 -21.25 -11.54
CA ARG A 466 18.40 -20.94 -11.69
C ARG A 466 18.90 -21.19 -13.10
N TRP A 467 18.41 -22.24 -13.76
CA TRP A 467 18.76 -22.51 -15.15
C TRP A 467 18.31 -21.39 -16.09
N ILE A 468 17.06 -20.92 -15.95
CA ILE A 468 16.51 -19.81 -16.75
C ILE A 468 17.30 -18.52 -16.46
N GLN A 469 17.47 -18.17 -15.18
CA GLN A 469 18.18 -16.95 -14.79
C GLN A 469 19.61 -16.95 -15.34
N LYS A 470 20.33 -18.08 -15.23
CA LYS A 470 21.69 -18.20 -15.73
C LYS A 470 21.76 -18.12 -17.27
N HIS A 471 21.06 -19.00 -17.98
CA HIS A 471 21.25 -19.15 -19.42
C HIS A 471 20.47 -18.15 -20.27
N VAL A 472 19.28 -17.73 -19.81
CA VAL A 472 18.41 -16.82 -20.57
C VAL A 472 18.71 -15.36 -20.26
N PHE A 473 19.08 -15.03 -19.02
CA PHE A 473 19.29 -13.65 -18.60
C PHE A 473 20.76 -13.31 -18.37
N ASN A 474 21.49 -14.07 -17.54
CA ASN A 474 22.87 -13.72 -17.19
C ASN A 474 23.83 -13.93 -18.37
N ASP A 475 23.74 -15.05 -19.09
CA ASP A 475 24.64 -15.37 -20.21
C ASP A 475 24.40 -14.47 -21.43
N VAL A 476 23.13 -14.12 -21.70
CA VAL A 476 22.75 -13.20 -22.79
C VAL A 476 23.29 -11.80 -22.55
N TRP A 477 23.15 -11.30 -21.31
CA TRP A 477 23.58 -9.94 -20.95
C TRP A 477 24.99 -9.84 -20.38
N LYS A 478 25.68 -10.97 -20.22
CA LYS A 478 27.04 -11.10 -19.68
C LYS A 478 27.22 -10.37 -18.34
N SER A 479 26.17 -10.31 -17.54
CA SER A 479 26.15 -9.61 -16.25
C SER A 479 25.07 -10.19 -15.35
N GLU A 480 25.48 -10.68 -14.18
CA GLU A 480 24.57 -11.23 -13.18
C GLU A 480 23.62 -10.18 -12.61
N ARG A 481 24.10 -8.95 -12.40
CA ARG A 481 23.28 -7.84 -11.89
C ARG A 481 22.16 -7.48 -12.86
N VAL A 482 22.52 -7.31 -14.14
CA VAL A 482 21.55 -6.94 -15.19
C VAL A 482 20.62 -8.11 -15.49
N GLY A 483 21.16 -9.33 -15.56
CA GLY A 483 20.36 -10.53 -15.79
C GLY A 483 19.33 -10.76 -14.68
N THR A 484 19.70 -10.60 -13.40
CA THR A 484 18.77 -10.70 -12.27
C THR A 484 17.68 -9.64 -12.35
N LEU A 485 18.03 -8.38 -12.61
CA LEU A 485 17.04 -7.30 -12.75
C LEU A 485 16.04 -7.58 -13.88
N LEU A 486 16.52 -8.04 -15.03
CA LEU A 486 15.68 -8.35 -16.18
C LEU A 486 14.82 -9.59 -15.95
N TYR A 487 15.33 -10.59 -15.24
CA TYR A 487 14.55 -11.75 -14.80
C TYR A 487 13.37 -11.32 -13.94
N VAL A 488 13.60 -10.51 -12.91
CA VAL A 488 12.53 -10.04 -12.01
C VAL A 488 11.50 -9.18 -12.78
N MET A 489 11.96 -8.27 -13.65
CA MET A 489 11.06 -7.41 -14.42
C MET A 489 10.24 -8.18 -15.46
N PHE A 490 10.87 -9.04 -16.25
CA PHE A 490 10.22 -9.65 -17.42
C PHE A 490 9.64 -11.04 -17.14
N ALA A 491 10.23 -11.82 -16.23
CA ALA A 491 9.70 -13.12 -15.86
C ALA A 491 8.73 -12.98 -14.68
N GLU A 492 9.17 -12.52 -13.52
CA GLU A 492 8.36 -12.60 -12.29
C GLU A 492 7.21 -11.58 -12.25
N ILE A 493 7.51 -10.30 -12.47
CA ILE A 493 6.49 -9.24 -12.44
C ILE A 493 5.44 -9.50 -13.53
N THR A 494 5.87 -9.81 -14.76
CA THR A 494 4.96 -10.19 -15.86
C THR A 494 4.14 -11.42 -15.52
N PHE A 495 4.75 -12.47 -14.97
CA PHE A 495 4.06 -13.69 -14.54
C PHE A 495 2.92 -13.35 -13.56
N TRP A 496 3.21 -12.56 -12.52
CA TRP A 496 2.22 -12.20 -11.53
C TRP A 496 1.09 -11.33 -12.07
N GLY A 497 1.35 -10.46 -13.04
CA GLY A 497 0.25 -9.73 -13.68
C GLY A 497 -0.57 -10.54 -14.67
N VAL A 498 0.02 -11.53 -15.35
CA VAL A 498 -0.74 -12.51 -16.15
C VAL A 498 -1.64 -13.33 -15.23
N VAL A 499 -1.10 -13.87 -14.13
CA VAL A 499 -1.87 -14.62 -13.13
C VAL A 499 -2.99 -13.75 -12.55
N ALA A 500 -2.68 -12.51 -12.14
CA ALA A 500 -3.67 -11.60 -11.60
C ALA A 500 -4.75 -11.21 -12.63
N GLY A 501 -4.39 -11.08 -13.92
CA GLY A 501 -5.30 -10.84 -15.03
C GLY A 501 -6.23 -12.03 -15.29
N ILE A 502 -5.72 -13.26 -15.23
CA ILE A 502 -6.53 -14.48 -15.32
C ILE A 502 -7.52 -14.55 -14.15
N LEU A 503 -7.04 -14.34 -12.91
CA LEU A 503 -7.90 -14.31 -11.72
C LEU A 503 -8.98 -13.23 -11.83
N HIS A 504 -8.62 -12.06 -12.36
CA HIS A 504 -9.57 -10.98 -12.61
C HIS A 504 -10.65 -11.39 -13.63
N LYS A 505 -10.25 -12.01 -14.75
CA LYS A 505 -11.17 -12.53 -15.78
C LYS A 505 -12.12 -13.60 -15.22
N LEU A 506 -11.63 -14.41 -14.27
CA LEU A 506 -12.41 -15.43 -13.56
C LEU A 506 -13.24 -14.86 -12.39
N GLY A 507 -13.11 -13.57 -12.07
CA GLY A 507 -13.82 -12.94 -10.95
C GLY A 507 -13.35 -13.38 -9.55
N ILE A 508 -12.17 -14.00 -9.45
CA ILE A 508 -11.60 -14.51 -8.21
C ILE A 508 -10.77 -13.42 -7.54
N TYR A 509 -11.10 -13.08 -6.29
CA TYR A 509 -10.35 -12.10 -5.50
C TYR A 509 -10.11 -12.61 -4.09
N TRP A 510 -8.85 -12.90 -3.76
CA TRP A 510 -8.51 -13.30 -2.41
C TRP A 510 -8.35 -12.09 -1.48
N LYS A 511 -9.08 -12.12 -0.36
CA LYS A 511 -9.10 -11.03 0.63
C LYS A 511 -8.92 -11.63 2.02
N LEU A 512 -7.93 -11.11 2.75
CA LEU A 512 -7.70 -11.37 4.16
C LEU A 512 -8.55 -10.43 5.02
#